data_AF-A0A258CP30-F1
#
_entry.id   AF-A0A258CP30-F1
#
_cell.length_a   1.000
_cell.length_b   1.000
_cell.length_c   1.000
_cell.angle_alpha   90.00
_cell.angle_beta   90.00
_cell.angle_gamma   90.00
#
_symmetry.space_group_name_H-M   'P 1'
#
loop_
_entity.id
_entity.type
_entity.pdbx_description
1 polymer ?
#
loop_
_entity_poly.entity_id
_entity_poly.type
_entity_poly.pdbx_seq_one_letter_code
_entity_poly.pdbx_strand_id
1 'polypeptide(L)'
;MDGSSPATAPFRDARYAERALDVEQRGDALILRNPMAYSDAVQTVTAPLARWAVDAPDRVWLAERDGEGWRTITYADARTKIEALAGGLKALGLGPGKPLLILARNGIDHALISYAAMSLGAPIAPVSPQYGLAGAELSR
;
A
#
# COMPACT_ATOMS: atom_id res chain seq x y z
N MET A 1 -27.68 16.30 -0.79
CA MET A 1 -26.45 16.99 -0.37
C MET A 1 -26.77 17.70 0.94
N ASP A 2 -26.56 17.01 2.05
CA ASP A 2 -27.10 17.30 3.39
C ASP A 2 -26.02 17.76 4.38
N GLY A 3 -25.02 18.49 3.90
CA GLY A 3 -24.32 19.45 4.77
C GLY A 3 -23.57 18.85 5.97
N SER A 4 -22.97 17.67 5.86
CA SER A 4 -21.93 17.26 6.81
C SER A 4 -20.70 18.16 6.61
N SER A 5 -20.72 19.32 7.24
CA SER A 5 -19.58 20.25 7.28
C SER A 5 -18.38 19.50 7.90
N PRO A 6 -17.25 19.35 7.19
CA PRO A 6 -16.08 18.64 7.72
C PRO A 6 -15.39 19.36 8.88
N ALA A 7 -15.95 20.48 9.37
CA ALA A 7 -15.31 21.41 10.29
C ALA A 7 -15.38 21.01 11.78
N THR A 8 -16.12 19.96 12.17
CA THR A 8 -16.28 19.56 13.59
C THR A 8 -15.72 18.17 13.92
N ALA A 9 -15.22 17.43 12.93
CA ALA A 9 -14.54 16.17 13.21
C ALA A 9 -13.23 16.48 13.98
N PRO A 10 -12.99 15.88 15.16
CA PRO A 10 -11.74 16.08 15.86
C PRO A 10 -10.59 15.61 14.97
N PHE A 11 -9.48 16.36 14.98
CA PHE A 11 -8.26 15.89 14.34
C PHE A 11 -7.88 14.55 14.97
N ARG A 12 -7.85 13.50 14.14
CA ARG A 12 -7.39 12.19 14.57
C ARG A 12 -5.93 12.33 14.99
N ASP A 13 -5.61 11.96 16.22
CA ASP A 13 -4.22 11.76 16.60
C ASP A 13 -3.61 10.70 15.67
N ALA A 14 -2.71 11.17 14.81
CA ALA A 14 -2.07 10.33 13.82
C ALA A 14 -1.08 9.33 14.46
N ARG A 15 -0.74 9.52 15.74
CA ARG A 15 0.28 8.76 16.48
C ARG A 15 1.60 8.76 15.72
N TYR A 16 1.94 9.90 15.12
CA TYR A 16 3.23 10.06 14.47
C TYR A 16 4.33 9.94 15.52
N ALA A 17 5.48 9.43 15.09
CA ALA A 17 6.67 9.47 15.92
C ALA A 17 6.97 10.91 16.33
N GLU A 18 7.58 11.07 17.50
CA GLU A 18 8.05 12.37 17.95
C GLU A 18 8.94 13.01 16.88
N ARG A 19 8.76 14.30 16.65
CA ARG A 19 9.59 15.05 15.71
C ARG A 19 10.96 15.27 16.36
N ALA A 20 11.91 14.42 16.04
CA ALA A 20 13.29 14.54 16.48
C ALA A 20 14.22 14.79 15.28
N LEU A 21 15.15 15.74 15.43
CA LEU A 21 16.08 16.13 14.37
C LEU A 21 17.36 16.68 15.00
N ASP A 22 18.48 16.02 14.77
CA ASP A 22 19.80 16.56 15.07
C ASP A 22 20.27 17.40 13.89
N VAL A 23 20.76 18.60 14.17
CA VAL A 23 21.20 19.56 13.17
C VAL A 23 22.66 19.90 13.42
N GLU A 24 23.52 19.64 12.44
CA GLU A 24 24.94 20.00 12.48
C GLU A 24 25.26 20.95 11.32
N GLN A 25 25.74 22.15 11.63
CA GLN A 25 26.28 23.07 10.63
C GLN A 25 27.74 22.70 10.32
N ARG A 26 28.06 22.47 9.04
CA ARG A 26 29.43 22.29 8.54
C ARG A 26 29.73 23.31 7.44
N GLY A 27 30.38 24.41 7.81
CA GLY A 27 30.64 25.51 6.87
C GLY A 27 29.33 26.13 6.41
N ASP A 28 29.07 26.07 5.10
CA ASP A 28 27.83 26.51 4.44
C ASP A 28 26.76 25.41 4.35
N ALA A 29 27.06 24.18 4.75
CA ALA A 29 26.14 23.04 4.70
C ALA A 29 25.46 22.76 6.05
N LEU A 30 24.22 22.24 5.98
CA LEU A 30 23.48 21.66 7.10
C LEU A 30 23.39 20.15 6.93
N ILE A 31 23.80 19.40 7.95
CA ILE A 31 23.58 17.95 8.05
C ILE A 31 22.44 17.71 9.02
N LEU A 32 21.38 17.08 8.51
CA LEU A 32 20.20 16.70 9.28
C LEU A 32 20.24 15.20 9.56
N ARG A 33 20.12 14.79 10.82
CA ARG A 33 20.03 13.37 11.20
C ARG A 33 18.75 13.10 11.96
N ASN A 34 18.11 11.98 11.66
CA ASN A 34 17.06 11.45 12.52
C ASN A 34 17.74 10.71 13.69
N PRO A 35 17.63 11.19 14.95
CA PRO A 35 18.27 10.55 16.10
C PRO A 35 17.53 9.31 16.58
N MET A 36 16.34 9.00 16.02
CA MET A 36 15.57 7.85 16.44
C MET A 36 16.32 6.54 16.12
N ALA A 37 16.32 5.64 17.10
CA ALA A 37 16.86 4.29 16.91
C ALA A 37 16.16 3.59 15.74
N TYR A 38 16.93 2.86 14.96
CA TYR A 38 16.38 2.02 13.90
C TYR A 38 15.45 0.97 14.51
N SER A 39 14.23 0.86 13.97
CA SER A 39 13.22 -0.09 14.44
C SER A 39 13.15 -1.29 13.51
N ASP A 40 13.16 -2.48 14.09
CA ASP A 40 12.95 -3.74 13.40
C ASP A 40 11.50 -4.26 13.48
N ALA A 41 10.60 -3.52 14.13
CA ALA A 41 9.21 -3.92 14.37
C ALA A 41 8.40 -4.28 13.11
N VAL A 42 8.75 -3.71 11.95
CA VAL A 42 8.14 -4.04 10.64
C VAL A 42 9.26 -4.28 9.63
N GLN A 43 9.49 -5.55 9.31
CA GLN A 43 10.55 -5.95 8.37
C GLN A 43 10.11 -5.99 6.91
N THR A 44 8.81 -6.21 6.66
CA THR A 44 8.27 -6.35 5.30
C THR A 44 7.01 -5.52 5.13
N VAL A 45 6.75 -5.10 3.90
CA VAL A 45 5.51 -4.40 3.51
C VAL A 45 4.24 -5.23 3.75
N THR A 46 4.36 -6.57 3.79
CA THR A 46 3.24 -7.49 4.03
C THR A 46 2.99 -7.76 5.51
N ALA A 47 3.95 -7.51 6.40
CA ALA A 47 3.83 -7.79 7.83
C ALA A 47 2.65 -7.07 8.50
N PRO A 48 2.37 -5.77 8.23
CA PRO A 48 1.19 -5.11 8.79
C PRO A 48 -0.12 -5.76 8.37
N LEU A 49 -0.25 -6.20 7.12
CA LEU A 49 -1.45 -6.90 6.65
C LEU A 49 -1.64 -8.22 7.40
N ALA A 50 -0.57 -9.02 7.54
CA ALA A 50 -0.61 -10.30 8.24
C ALA A 50 -1.03 -10.14 9.71
N ARG A 51 -0.52 -9.10 10.39
CA ARG A 51 -0.92 -8.74 11.75
C ARG A 51 -2.40 -8.37 11.82
N TRP A 52 -2.87 -7.42 11.01
CA TRP A 52 -4.24 -6.93 11.11
C TRP A 52 -5.29 -7.94 10.64
N ALA A 53 -4.92 -8.90 9.79
CA ALA A 53 -5.76 -10.05 9.47
C ALA A 53 -6.05 -10.95 10.68
N VAL A 54 -5.26 -10.84 11.77
CA VAL A 54 -5.46 -11.54 13.04
C VAL A 54 -6.07 -10.59 14.08
N ASP A 55 -5.50 -9.39 14.24
CA ASP A 55 -5.88 -8.45 15.29
C ASP A 55 -7.24 -7.77 15.02
N ALA A 56 -7.63 -7.60 13.76
CA ALA A 56 -8.87 -6.94 13.34
C ALA A 56 -9.38 -7.50 11.99
N PRO A 57 -9.74 -8.79 11.92
CA PRO A 57 -9.99 -9.51 10.68
C PRO A 57 -11.09 -8.87 9.82
N ASP A 58 -12.19 -8.45 10.46
CA ASP A 58 -13.38 -7.91 9.80
C ASP A 58 -13.25 -6.42 9.42
N ARG A 59 -12.17 -5.76 9.83
CA ARG A 59 -11.95 -4.35 9.47
C ARG A 59 -11.65 -4.26 7.98
N VAL A 60 -12.32 -3.32 7.30
CA VAL A 60 -12.05 -3.00 5.89
C VAL A 60 -10.59 -2.55 5.75
N TRP A 61 -9.85 -3.25 4.89
CA TRP A 61 -8.49 -2.88 4.51
C TRP A 61 -8.51 -1.86 3.37
N LEU A 62 -9.27 -2.14 2.32
CA LEU A 62 -9.40 -1.28 1.14
C LEU A 62 -10.86 -1.21 0.69
N ALA A 63 -11.20 -0.06 0.11
CA ALA A 63 -12.48 0.19 -0.54
C ALA A 63 -12.24 0.92 -1.87
N GLU A 64 -13.02 0.57 -2.89
CA GLU A 64 -13.03 1.25 -4.18
C GLU A 64 -14.47 1.49 -4.64
N ARG A 65 -14.67 2.50 -5.51
CA ARG A 65 -15.99 2.79 -6.06
C ARG A 65 -16.43 1.69 -7.01
N ASP A 66 -17.68 1.28 -6.86
CA ASP A 66 -18.34 0.30 -7.71
C ASP A 66 -19.74 0.82 -8.08
N GLY A 67 -19.81 1.55 -9.20
CA GLY A 67 -20.98 2.36 -9.56
C GLY A 67 -21.28 3.41 -8.49
N GLU A 68 -22.54 3.45 -8.02
CA GLU A 68 -22.96 4.32 -6.91
C GLU A 68 -22.49 3.80 -5.54
N GLY A 69 -22.07 2.54 -5.48
CA GLY A 69 -21.68 1.84 -4.26
C GLY A 69 -20.18 1.82 -3.98
N TRP A 70 -19.79 0.88 -3.13
CA TRP A 70 -18.42 0.59 -2.76
C TRP A 70 -18.20 -0.92 -2.81
N ARG A 71 -17.10 -1.33 -3.45
CA ARG A 71 -16.52 -2.64 -3.25
C ARG A 71 -15.50 -2.54 -2.12
N THR A 72 -15.60 -3.40 -1.12
CA THR A 72 -14.68 -3.43 0.02
C THR A 72 -14.02 -4.79 0.15
N ILE A 73 -12.87 -4.82 0.80
CA ILE A 73 -12.21 -6.06 1.22
C ILE A 73 -11.70 -5.92 2.66
N THR A 74 -11.98 -6.92 3.49
CA THR A 74 -11.50 -6.97 4.88
C THR A 74 -10.03 -7.40 4.95
N TYR A 75 -9.38 -7.19 6.09
CA TYR A 75 -8.01 -7.68 6.30
C TYR A 75 -7.91 -9.20 6.16
N ALA A 76 -8.88 -9.95 6.69
CA ALA A 76 -8.91 -11.40 6.58
C ALA A 76 -9.07 -11.87 5.13
N ASP A 77 -10.07 -11.33 4.41
CA ASP A 77 -10.32 -11.70 3.01
C ASP A 77 -9.15 -11.35 2.10
N ALA A 78 -8.51 -10.20 2.34
CA ALA A 78 -7.34 -9.78 1.60
C ALA A 78 -6.18 -10.75 1.78
N ARG A 79 -5.89 -11.14 3.02
CA ARG A 79 -4.83 -12.12 3.32
C ARG A 79 -5.07 -13.43 2.59
N THR A 80 -6.28 -14.00 2.68
CA THR A 80 -6.63 -15.25 1.99
C THR A 80 -6.45 -15.15 0.48
N LYS A 81 -6.92 -14.06 -0.15
CA LYS A 81 -6.75 -13.85 -1.60
C LYS A 81 -5.28 -13.66 -2.00
N ILE A 82 -4.51 -12.92 -1.21
CA ILE A 82 -3.07 -12.69 -1.45
C ILE A 82 -2.31 -14.02 -1.38
N GLU A 83 -2.57 -14.86 -0.39
CA GLU A 83 -1.93 -16.18 -0.25
C GLU A 83 -2.26 -17.09 -1.44
N ALA A 84 -3.51 -17.11 -1.90
CA ALA A 84 -3.92 -17.87 -3.07
C ALA A 84 -3.24 -17.37 -4.37
N LEU A 85 -3.24 -16.05 -4.59
CA LEU A 85 -2.56 -15.43 -5.73
C LEU A 85 -1.05 -15.68 -5.70
N ALA A 86 -0.42 -15.59 -4.53
CA ALA A 86 1.00 -15.88 -4.37
C ALA A 86 1.31 -17.34 -4.75
N GLY A 87 0.46 -18.30 -4.34
CA GLY A 87 0.58 -19.69 -4.78
C GLY A 87 0.56 -19.84 -6.30
N GLY A 88 -0.41 -19.19 -6.97
CA GLY A 88 -0.52 -19.19 -8.43
C GLY A 88 0.67 -18.54 -9.13
N LEU A 89 1.08 -17.35 -8.70
CA LEU A 89 2.24 -16.64 -9.26
C LEU A 89 3.54 -17.41 -9.07
N LYS A 90 3.72 -18.06 -7.92
CA LYS A 90 4.86 -18.94 -7.65
C LYS A 90 4.85 -20.14 -8.61
N ALA A 91 3.69 -20.73 -8.89
CA ALA A 91 3.56 -21.82 -9.87
C ALA A 91 3.91 -21.37 -11.30
N LEU A 92 3.66 -20.10 -11.63
CA LEU A 92 4.11 -19.45 -12.88
C LEU A 92 5.60 -19.06 -12.85
N GLY A 93 6.31 -19.36 -11.76
CA GLY A 93 7.75 -19.16 -11.62
C GLY A 93 8.17 -17.77 -11.14
N LEU A 94 7.25 -16.93 -10.65
CA LEU A 94 7.57 -15.63 -10.06
C LEU A 94 8.33 -15.78 -8.74
N GLY A 95 9.29 -14.87 -8.47
CA GLY A 95 10.10 -14.87 -7.26
C GLY A 95 11.19 -13.79 -7.28
N PRO A 96 12.20 -13.88 -6.39
CA PRO A 96 13.28 -12.91 -6.31
C PRO A 96 14.00 -12.72 -7.65
N GLY A 97 14.29 -11.46 -7.99
CA GLY A 97 14.94 -11.10 -9.26
C GLY A 97 14.06 -11.21 -10.51
N LYS A 98 12.80 -11.62 -10.38
CA LYS A 98 11.84 -11.72 -11.50
C LYS A 98 10.74 -10.66 -11.32
N PRO A 99 10.85 -9.50 -12.00
CA PRO A 99 9.89 -8.41 -11.81
C PRO A 99 8.54 -8.74 -12.44
N LEU A 100 7.46 -8.33 -11.77
CA LEU A 100 6.10 -8.36 -12.30
C LEU A 100 5.68 -6.96 -12.76
N LEU A 101 5.48 -6.79 -14.07
CA LEU A 101 4.84 -5.61 -14.64
C LEU A 101 3.32 -5.66 -14.37
N ILE A 102 2.75 -4.58 -13.83
CA ILE A 102 1.31 -4.48 -13.56
C ILE A 102 0.78 -3.28 -14.36
N LEU A 103 0.04 -3.56 -15.43
CA LEU A 103 -0.63 -2.54 -16.24
C LEU A 103 -2.13 -2.53 -15.92
N ALA A 104 -2.50 -1.89 -14.81
CA ALA A 104 -3.86 -1.85 -14.31
C ALA A 104 -4.16 -0.51 -13.63
N ARG A 105 -5.45 -0.12 -13.56
CA ARG A 105 -5.86 1.02 -12.73
C ARG A 105 -5.59 0.73 -11.25
N ASN A 106 -5.50 1.78 -10.44
CA ASN A 106 -5.46 1.62 -8.99
C ASN A 106 -6.80 1.06 -8.51
N GLY A 107 -6.75 0.00 -7.72
CA GLY A 107 -7.92 -0.69 -7.22
C GLY A 107 -7.57 -1.87 -6.33
N ILE A 108 -8.58 -2.55 -5.80
CA ILE A 108 -8.42 -3.69 -4.90
C ILE A 108 -7.61 -4.81 -5.56
N ASP A 109 -7.93 -5.16 -6.82
CA ASP A 109 -7.24 -6.26 -7.50
C ASP A 109 -5.76 -5.95 -7.79
N HIS A 110 -5.44 -4.67 -8.08
CA HIS A 110 -4.07 -4.21 -8.19
C HIS A 110 -3.33 -4.39 -6.85
N ALA A 111 -3.91 -3.94 -5.73
CA ALA A 111 -3.30 -4.12 -4.42
C ALA A 111 -3.08 -5.61 -4.08
N LEU A 112 -4.06 -6.47 -4.38
CA LEU A 112 -3.97 -7.92 -4.13
C LEU A 112 -2.83 -8.57 -4.91
N ILE A 113 -2.72 -8.31 -6.21
CA ILE A 113 -1.64 -8.92 -7.03
C ILE A 113 -0.26 -8.36 -6.65
N SER A 114 -0.18 -7.06 -6.31
CA SER A 114 1.05 -6.45 -5.82
C SER A 114 1.52 -7.09 -4.52
N TYR A 115 0.64 -7.25 -3.52
CA TYR A 115 1.00 -7.86 -2.25
C TYR A 115 1.34 -9.35 -2.40
N ALA A 116 0.68 -10.07 -3.29
CA ALA A 116 1.03 -11.44 -3.63
C ALA A 116 2.47 -11.54 -4.19
N ALA A 117 2.83 -10.71 -5.16
CA ALA A 117 4.18 -10.67 -5.72
C ALA A 117 5.24 -10.26 -4.68
N MET A 118 4.97 -9.20 -3.91
CA MET A 118 5.87 -8.76 -2.84
C MET A 118 6.06 -9.82 -1.74
N SER A 119 5.04 -10.62 -1.44
CA SER A 119 5.13 -11.74 -0.49
C SER A 119 6.09 -12.84 -0.95
N LEU A 120 6.32 -12.96 -2.26
CA LEU A 120 7.28 -13.89 -2.87
C LEU A 120 8.68 -13.28 -3.00
N GLY A 121 8.89 -12.03 -2.56
CA GLY A 121 10.12 -11.29 -2.77
C GLY A 121 10.35 -10.86 -4.21
N ALA A 122 9.32 -10.89 -5.05
CA ALA A 122 9.39 -10.42 -6.43
C ALA A 122 9.25 -8.89 -6.49
N PRO A 123 10.11 -8.18 -7.25
CA PRO A 123 9.92 -6.76 -7.53
C PRO A 123 8.61 -6.55 -8.31
N ILE A 124 7.92 -5.44 -8.05
CA ILE A 124 6.74 -5.02 -8.84
C ILE A 124 7.05 -3.75 -9.61
N ALA A 125 6.50 -3.64 -10.82
CA ALA A 125 6.56 -2.45 -11.66
C ALA A 125 5.12 -2.04 -12.01
N PRO A 126 4.43 -1.27 -11.16
CA PRO A 126 3.13 -0.71 -11.50
C PRO A 126 3.29 0.37 -12.58
N VAL A 127 2.53 0.27 -13.66
CA VAL A 127 2.51 1.22 -14.76
C VAL A 127 1.07 1.66 -15.02
N SER A 128 0.87 2.98 -15.15
CA SER A 128 -0.44 3.52 -15.47
C SER A 128 -0.90 3.00 -16.85
N PRO A 129 -2.16 2.53 -16.99
CA PRO A 129 -2.71 2.07 -18.27
C PRO A 129 -2.53 3.06 -19.43
N GLN A 130 -2.43 4.35 -19.12
CA GLN A 130 -2.18 5.44 -20.05
C GLN A 130 -0.96 5.23 -20.94
N TYR A 131 0.09 4.61 -20.40
CA TYR A 131 1.33 4.37 -21.15
C TYR A 131 1.28 3.15 -22.06
N GLY A 132 0.20 2.36 -21.98
CA GLY A 132 -0.01 1.17 -22.81
C GLY A 132 -0.97 1.34 -23.99
N LEU A 133 -1.55 2.54 -24.17
CA LEU A 133 -2.57 2.81 -25.20
C LEU A 133 -2.08 3.86 -26.20
N ALA A 134 -2.44 3.69 -27.47
CA ALA A 134 -2.19 4.70 -28.50
C ALA A 134 -3.14 5.91 -28.29
N GLY A 135 -2.59 7.12 -28.09
CA GLY A 135 -3.36 8.37 -28.06
C GLY A 135 -4.21 8.62 -26.80
N ALA A 136 -3.66 8.36 -25.61
CA ALA A 136 -4.42 8.38 -24.34
C ALA A 136 -5.26 9.66 -24.09
N GLU A 137 -6.58 9.48 -23.97
CA GLU A 137 -7.56 10.43 -23.44
C GLU A 137 -8.21 9.78 -22.20
N LEU A 138 -8.30 10.54 -21.10
CA LEU A 138 -8.48 10.01 -19.74
C LEU A 138 -9.74 10.50 -19.03
N SER A 139 -10.60 11.17 -19.78
CA SER A 139 -11.80 11.80 -19.27
C SER A 139 -13.04 11.08 -19.76
N ARG A 140 -13.39 9.98 -19.07
CA ARG A 140 -14.78 9.61 -18.72
C ARG A 140 -14.80 8.43 -17.76
#